data_AF-A0AA39YCZ1-F1
#
_entry.id   AF-A0AA39YCZ1-F1
#
_cell.length_a   1.000
_cell.length_b   1.000
_cell.length_c   1.000
_cell.angle_alpha   90.00
_cell.angle_beta   90.00
_cell.angle_gamma   90.00
#
_symmetry.space_group_name_H-M   'P 1'
#
loop_
_entity.id
_entity.type
_entity.pdbx_description
1 polymer ?
#
loop_
_entity_poly.entity_id
_entity_poly.type
_entity_poly.pdbx_seq_one_letter_code
_entity_poly.pdbx_strand_id
1 'polypeptide(L)'
;MPHYALLSIPAMWLTALYPHAHAVSLIKNANNNKWDNTNSKGSAWSATLQKSVPTEVLARFERAEAAHRNGLENLPFFGLAVLCAEWAGVPETTVGVSAWAFVASRLVYNALYLNTTDLKKSFARSGVWAVSTLICLSLFVQAALQ
;
A
#
# COMPACT_ATOMS: atom_id res chain seq x y z
N MET A 1 -4.98 6.65 -28.86
CA MET A 1 -4.50 5.32 -28.40
C MET A 1 -5.26 5.00 -27.12
N PRO A 2 -5.48 3.72 -26.76
CA PRO A 2 -6.13 3.37 -25.49
C PRO A 2 -5.26 3.77 -24.28
N HIS A 3 -5.89 4.32 -23.24
CA HIS A 3 -5.27 4.80 -22.00
C HIS A 3 -5.22 3.68 -20.94
N TYR A 4 -4.32 2.71 -21.13
CA TYR A 4 -4.20 1.55 -20.24
C TYR A 4 -3.58 1.89 -18.90
N ALA A 5 -2.85 3.00 -18.79
CA ALA A 5 -2.30 3.42 -17.50
C ALA A 5 -3.39 3.72 -16.48
N LEU A 6 -4.59 4.15 -16.89
CA LEU A 6 -5.73 4.37 -15.97
C LEU A 6 -6.14 3.13 -15.18
N LEU A 7 -5.88 1.92 -15.70
CA LEU A 7 -6.14 0.65 -14.98
C LEU A 7 -5.20 0.44 -13.78
N SER A 8 -4.07 1.16 -13.71
CA SER A 8 -3.17 1.10 -12.57
C SER A 8 -3.80 1.71 -11.30
N ILE A 9 -4.75 2.64 -11.44
CA ILE A 9 -5.44 3.30 -10.31
C ILE A 9 -6.28 2.31 -9.49
N PRO A 10 -7.24 1.56 -10.09
CA PRO A 10 -7.95 0.52 -9.35
C PRO A 10 -7.03 -0.61 -8.90
N ALA A 11 -5.99 -0.95 -9.68
CA ALA A 11 -5.00 -1.95 -9.25
C ALA A 11 -4.22 -1.50 -7.99
N MET A 12 -3.86 -0.21 -7.90
CA MET A 12 -3.22 0.36 -6.72
C MET A 12 -4.18 0.38 -5.53
N TRP A 13 -5.46 0.70 -5.73
CA TRP A 13 -6.46 0.63 -4.68
C TRP A 13 -6.59 -0.79 -4.11
N LEU A 14 -6.69 -1.81 -4.97
CA LEU A 14 -6.69 -3.22 -4.55
C LEU A 14 -5.40 -3.60 -3.80
N THR A 15 -4.25 -3.12 -4.29
CA THR A 15 -2.94 -3.31 -3.64
C THR A 15 -2.89 -2.68 -2.24
N ALA A 16 -3.54 -1.53 -2.05
CA ALA A 16 -3.66 -0.86 -0.75
C ALA A 16 -4.65 -1.56 0.19
N LEU A 17 -5.68 -2.25 -0.33
CA LEU A 17 -6.64 -3.01 0.49
C LEU A 17 -6.09 -4.36 0.97
N TYR A 18 -5.23 -5.00 0.18
CA TYR A 18 -4.72 -6.34 0.50
C TYR A 18 -4.15 -6.48 1.92
N PRO A 19 -3.31 -5.56 2.44
CA PRO A 19 -2.78 -5.68 3.80
C PRO A 19 -3.86 -5.70 4.88
N HIS A 20 -4.95 -4.95 4.72
CA HIS A 20 -6.08 -4.99 5.67
C HIS A 20 -6.79 -6.34 5.65
N ALA A 21 -7.08 -6.88 4.45
CA ALA A 21 -7.67 -8.21 4.32
C ALA A 21 -6.78 -9.30 4.95
N HIS A 22 -5.47 -9.20 4.75
CA HIS A 22 -4.49 -10.08 5.39
C HIS A 22 -4.50 -9.92 6.92
N ALA A 23 -4.55 -8.68 7.44
CA ALA A 23 -4.57 -8.38 8.87
C ALA A 23 -5.79 -9.02 9.56
N VAL A 24 -6.97 -8.85 8.99
CA VAL A 24 -8.22 -9.43 9.51
C VAL A 24 -8.17 -10.96 9.50
N SER A 25 -7.70 -11.56 8.40
CA SER A 25 -7.54 -13.02 8.31
C SER A 25 -6.57 -13.56 9.36
N LEU A 26 -5.45 -12.87 9.57
CA LEU A 26 -4.43 -13.24 10.54
C LEU A 26 -5.00 -13.27 11.97
N ILE A 27 -5.71 -12.22 12.38
CA ILE A 27 -6.34 -12.15 13.70
C ILE A 27 -7.46 -13.18 13.84
N LYS A 28 -8.33 -13.35 12.84
CA LYS A 28 -9.39 -14.35 12.90
C LYS A 28 -8.82 -15.74 13.15
N ASN A 29 -7.79 -16.13 12.40
CA ASN A 29 -7.18 -17.45 12.56
C ASN A 29 -6.54 -17.65 13.94
N ALA A 30 -5.92 -16.61 14.51
CA ALA A 30 -5.27 -16.68 15.82
C ALA A 30 -6.21 -16.44 17.01
N ASN A 31 -7.44 -15.98 16.77
CA ASN A 31 -8.42 -15.61 17.79
C ASN A 31 -9.71 -16.43 17.69
N ASN A 32 -9.62 -17.73 17.38
CA ASN A 32 -10.76 -18.65 17.28
C ASN A 32 -11.88 -18.14 16.36
N ASN A 33 -11.52 -17.59 15.19
CA ASN A 33 -12.39 -16.98 14.20
C ASN A 33 -13.19 -15.75 14.66
N LYS A 34 -12.83 -15.15 15.81
CA LYS A 34 -13.49 -13.95 16.34
C LYS A 34 -12.86 -12.67 15.80
N TRP A 35 -13.69 -11.81 15.23
CA TRP A 35 -13.36 -10.45 14.81
C TRP A 35 -14.50 -9.51 15.15
N ASP A 36 -14.23 -8.50 15.96
CA ASP A 36 -15.20 -7.45 16.25
C ASP A 36 -15.16 -6.39 15.14
N ASN A 37 -16.21 -6.33 14.32
CA ASN A 37 -16.32 -5.34 13.25
C ASN A 37 -17.08 -4.07 13.67
N THR A 38 -17.60 -4.03 14.90
CA THR A 38 -18.34 -2.87 15.42
C THR A 38 -17.39 -1.78 15.90
N ASN A 39 -16.23 -2.16 16.45
CA ASN A 39 -15.18 -1.23 16.87
C ASN A 39 -13.78 -1.86 16.77
N SER A 40 -13.42 -2.37 15.60
CA SER A 40 -12.16 -3.08 15.32
C SER A 40 -10.87 -2.28 15.56
N LYS A 41 -10.98 -0.96 15.78
CA LYS A 41 -9.85 -0.05 16.03
C LYS A 41 -9.90 0.57 17.43
N GLY A 42 -10.89 0.20 18.24
CA GLY A 42 -11.07 0.70 19.59
C GLY A 42 -10.03 0.13 20.56
N SER A 43 -9.68 0.92 21.58
CA SER A 43 -8.71 0.52 22.62
C SER A 43 -9.12 -0.76 23.35
N ALA A 44 -10.42 -0.97 23.57
CA ALA A 44 -10.96 -2.18 24.19
C ALA A 44 -10.70 -3.44 23.36
N TRP A 45 -10.84 -3.36 22.03
CA TRP A 45 -10.56 -4.47 21.13
C TRP A 45 -9.05 -4.75 21.07
N SER A 46 -8.23 -3.71 20.95
CA SER A 46 -6.76 -3.85 20.99
C SER A 46 -6.27 -4.52 22.28
N ALA A 47 -6.82 -4.14 23.44
CA ALA A 47 -6.52 -4.76 24.72
C ALA A 47 -6.96 -6.24 24.79
N THR A 48 -8.05 -6.58 24.11
CA THR A 48 -8.50 -7.98 23.99
C THR A 48 -7.52 -8.79 23.15
N LEU A 49 -7.13 -8.29 21.97
CA LEU A 49 -6.18 -8.95 21.08
C LEU A 49 -4.81 -9.16 21.73
N GLN A 50 -4.32 -8.19 22.50
CA GLN A 50 -3.06 -8.32 23.26
C GLN A 50 -3.07 -9.49 24.24
N LYS A 51 -4.24 -9.87 24.76
CA LYS A 51 -4.40 -10.99 25.70
C LYS A 51 -4.69 -12.32 25.00
N SER A 52 -5.36 -12.27 23.84
CA SER A 52 -5.90 -13.47 23.19
C SER A 52 -5.07 -14.00 22.02
N VAL A 53 -4.13 -13.22 21.49
CA VAL A 53 -3.36 -13.54 20.28
C VAL A 53 -1.85 -13.56 20.59
N PRO A 54 -1.05 -14.47 20.00
CA PRO A 54 0.41 -14.46 20.16
C PRO A 54 1.04 -13.13 19.75
N THR A 55 2.05 -12.68 20.49
CA THR A 55 2.69 -11.37 20.29
C THR A 55 3.20 -11.15 18.86
N GLU A 56 3.80 -12.17 18.23
CA GLU A 56 4.29 -12.07 16.85
C GLU A 56 3.17 -11.88 15.83
N VAL A 57 2.03 -12.53 16.05
CA VAL A 57 0.84 -12.42 15.21
C VAL A 57 0.26 -11.01 15.36
N LEU A 58 0.15 -10.50 16.59
CA LEU A 58 -0.30 -9.13 16.83
C LEU A 58 0.63 -8.10 16.16
N ALA A 59 1.94 -8.26 16.30
CA ALA A 59 2.90 -7.36 15.66
C ALA A 59 2.79 -7.39 14.12
N ARG A 60 2.52 -8.56 13.52
CA ARG A 60 2.30 -8.68 12.08
C ARG A 60 0.97 -8.04 11.65
N PHE A 61 -0.09 -8.15 12.47
CA PHE A 61 -1.36 -7.46 12.25
C PHE A 61 -1.16 -5.93 12.24
N GLU A 62 -0.47 -5.38 13.25
CA GLU A 62 -0.20 -3.94 13.34
C GLU A 62 0.62 -3.44 12.14
N ARG A 63 1.60 -4.23 11.71
CA ARG A 63 2.39 -3.95 10.50
C ARG A 63 1.52 -3.95 9.24
N ALA A 64 0.63 -4.93 9.09
CA ALA A 64 -0.29 -5.01 7.96
C ALA A 64 -1.26 -3.82 7.90
N GLU A 65 -1.84 -3.42 9.04
CA GLU A 65 -2.68 -2.23 9.17
C GLU A 65 -1.93 -0.94 8.84
N ALA A 66 -0.67 -0.84 9.26
CA ALA A 66 0.17 0.32 8.93
C ALA A 66 0.52 0.37 7.44
N ALA A 67 0.76 -0.77 6.79
CA ALA A 67 0.95 -0.85 5.34
C ALA A 67 -0.32 -0.44 4.57
N HIS A 68 -1.50 -0.86 5.03
CA HIS A 68 -2.78 -0.45 4.46
C HIS A 68 -2.98 1.07 4.51
N ARG A 69 -2.80 1.69 5.69
CA ARG A 69 -2.91 3.15 5.86
C ARG A 69 -1.94 3.89 4.94
N ASN A 70 -0.68 3.47 4.90
CA ASN A 70 0.31 4.07 4.01
C ASN A 70 -0.08 3.94 2.53
N GLY A 71 -0.63 2.79 2.13
CA GLY A 71 -1.15 2.59 0.77
C GLY A 71 -2.27 3.57 0.42
N LEU A 72 -3.22 3.77 1.33
CA LEU A 72 -4.31 4.73 1.15
C LEU A 72 -3.84 6.19 1.13
N GLU A 73 -2.85 6.56 1.95
CA GLU A 73 -2.23 7.90 1.93
C GLU A 73 -1.53 8.19 0.60
N ASN A 74 -0.93 7.18 -0.02
CA ASN A 74 -0.21 7.34 -1.30
C ASN A 74 -1.13 7.31 -2.52
N LEU A 75 -2.33 6.71 -2.40
CA LEU A 75 -3.25 6.51 -3.52
C LEU A 75 -3.67 7.84 -4.19
N PRO A 76 -4.06 8.92 -3.48
CA PRO A 76 -4.40 10.20 -4.12
C PRO A 76 -3.21 10.80 -4.87
N PHE A 77 -2.02 10.78 -4.28
CA PHE A 77 -0.82 11.34 -4.90
C PHE A 77 -0.46 10.60 -6.20
N PHE A 78 -0.53 9.27 -6.18
CA PHE A 78 -0.36 8.42 -7.36
C PHE A 78 -1.43 8.66 -8.43
N GLY A 79 -2.70 8.63 -8.03
CA GLY A 79 -3.81 8.82 -8.98
C GLY A 79 -3.75 10.18 -9.67
N LEU A 80 -3.43 11.25 -8.92
CA LEU A 80 -3.22 12.58 -9.47
C LEU A 80 -2.03 12.61 -10.44
N ALA A 81 -0.91 11.97 -10.11
CA ALA A 81 0.26 11.93 -11.00
C ALA A 81 -0.07 11.28 -12.36
N VAL A 82 -0.75 10.14 -12.35
CA VAL A 82 -1.18 9.44 -13.57
C VAL A 82 -2.17 10.28 -14.36
N LEU A 83 -3.21 10.82 -13.71
CA LEU A 83 -4.23 11.63 -14.37
C LEU A 83 -3.68 12.92 -14.96
N CYS A 84 -2.74 13.59 -14.27
CA CYS A 84 -2.09 14.79 -14.80
C CYS A 84 -1.23 14.48 -16.03
N ALA A 85 -0.46 13.38 -16.01
CA ALA A 85 0.36 12.98 -17.15
C ALA A 85 -0.48 12.56 -18.37
N GLU A 86 -1.56 11.81 -18.15
CA GLU A 86 -2.55 11.47 -19.19
C GLU A 86 -3.19 12.72 -19.79
N TRP A 87 -3.64 13.65 -18.93
CA TRP A 87 -4.29 14.88 -19.36
C TRP A 87 -3.36 15.82 -20.12
N ALA A 88 -2.09 15.90 -19.72
CA ALA A 88 -1.07 16.68 -20.41
C ALA A 88 -0.60 16.04 -21.74
N GLY A 89 -1.04 14.83 -22.06
CA GLY A 89 -0.67 14.14 -23.31
C GLY A 89 0.76 13.59 -23.31
N VAL A 90 1.31 13.27 -22.13
CA VAL A 90 2.59 12.54 -22.01
C VAL A 90 2.46 11.19 -22.75
N PRO A 91 3.50 10.70 -23.45
CA PRO A 91 3.39 9.44 -24.20
C PRO A 91 2.88 8.27 -23.36
N GLU A 92 1.84 7.59 -23.85
CA GLU A 92 1.15 6.48 -23.17
C GLU A 92 2.10 5.39 -22.65
N THR A 93 3.14 5.06 -23.42
CA THR A 93 4.15 4.08 -23.02
C THR A 93 4.90 4.51 -21.77
N THR A 94 5.23 5.80 -21.66
CA THR A 94 5.93 6.37 -20.50
C THR A 94 5.03 6.41 -19.28
N VAL A 95 3.78 6.86 -19.44
CA VAL A 95 2.79 6.89 -18.36
C VAL A 95 2.50 5.47 -17.87
N GLY A 96 2.23 4.54 -18.79
CA GLY A 96 1.93 3.15 -18.48
C GLY A 96 3.06 2.44 -17.74
N VAL A 97 4.31 2.54 -18.24
CA VAL A 97 5.47 1.91 -17.57
C VAL A 97 5.66 2.49 -16.17
N SER A 98 5.60 3.81 -16.02
CA SER A 98 5.77 4.48 -14.73
C SER A 98 4.66 4.08 -13.74
N ALA A 99 3.41 4.08 -14.19
CA ALA A 99 2.26 3.77 -13.37
C ALA A 99 2.27 2.31 -12.87
N TRP A 100 2.60 1.37 -13.75
CA TRP A 100 2.72 -0.05 -13.37
C TRP A 100 3.98 -0.35 -12.55
N ALA A 101 5.10 0.34 -12.81
CA ALA A 101 6.29 0.26 -11.96
C ALA A 101 5.99 0.75 -10.53
N PHE A 102 5.19 1.80 -10.39
CA PHE A 102 4.69 2.23 -9.09
C PHE A 102 3.89 1.11 -8.41
N VAL A 103 2.87 0.55 -9.07
CA VAL A 103 2.06 -0.56 -8.49
C VAL A 103 2.95 -1.75 -8.07
N ALA A 104 3.91 -2.15 -8.91
CA ALA A 104 4.85 -3.21 -8.59
C ALA A 104 5.70 -2.87 -7.36
N SER A 105 6.21 -1.64 -7.25
CA SER A 105 6.95 -1.19 -6.06
C SER A 105 6.09 -1.27 -4.79
N ARG A 106 4.78 -1.04 -4.89
CA ARG A 106 3.86 -1.13 -3.75
C ARG A 106 3.58 -2.56 -3.32
N LEU A 107 3.56 -3.51 -4.25
CA LEU A 107 3.53 -4.94 -3.93
C LEU A 107 4.79 -5.36 -3.15
N VAL A 108 5.97 -4.94 -3.63
CA VAL A 108 7.25 -5.19 -2.94
C VAL A 108 7.27 -4.53 -1.56
N TYR A 109 6.82 -3.27 -1.46
CA TYR A 109 6.72 -2.54 -0.19
C TYR A 109 5.84 -3.29 0.82
N ASN A 110 4.66 -3.76 0.40
CA ASN A 110 3.77 -4.53 1.26
C ASN A 110 4.40 -5.85 1.71
N ALA A 111 5.07 -6.58 0.80
CA ALA A 111 5.78 -7.82 1.14
C ALA A 111 6.91 -7.58 2.15
N LEU A 112 7.69 -6.51 1.99
CA LEU A 112 8.71 -6.10 2.95
C LEU A 112 8.07 -5.73 4.30
N TYR A 113 7.00 -4.96 4.30
CA TYR A 113 6.33 -4.52 5.53
C TYR A 113 5.83 -5.70 6.37
N LEU A 114 5.20 -6.70 5.73
CA LEU A 114 4.63 -7.84 6.42
C LEU A 114 5.69 -8.76 7.04
N ASN A 115 6.80 -8.98 6.32
CA ASN A 115 7.79 -10.00 6.66
C ASN A 115 9.03 -9.46 7.39
N THR A 116 9.23 -8.14 7.42
CA THR A 116 10.42 -7.55 8.04
C THR A 116 10.21 -7.33 9.54
N THR A 117 10.98 -8.06 10.34
CA THR A 117 11.06 -7.92 11.81
C THR A 117 12.34 -7.23 12.27
N ASP A 118 13.37 -7.18 11.42
CA ASP A 118 14.67 -6.60 11.74
C ASP A 118 14.75 -5.11 11.37
N LEU A 119 15.32 -4.29 12.26
CA LEU A 119 15.51 -2.86 12.04
C LEU A 119 16.34 -2.57 10.76
N LYS A 120 17.41 -3.32 10.52
CA LYS A 120 18.27 -3.12 9.34
C LYS A 120 17.52 -3.37 8.03
N LYS A 121 16.69 -4.42 7.99
CA LYS A 121 15.87 -4.75 6.80
C LYS A 121 14.74 -3.73 6.60
N SER A 122 14.32 -3.02 7.65
CA SER A 122 13.29 -1.99 7.55
C SER A 122 13.70 -0.79 6.67
N PHE A 123 14.99 -0.54 6.49
CA PHE A 123 15.48 0.50 5.58
C PHE A 123 15.20 0.18 4.11
N ALA A 124 15.14 -1.10 3.72
CA ALA A 124 14.76 -1.49 2.36
C ALA A 124 13.34 -1.01 2.01
N ARG A 125 12.42 -1.08 2.97
CA ARG A 125 11.06 -0.55 2.84
C ARG A 125 11.06 0.96 2.58
N SER A 126 11.89 1.72 3.30
CA SER A 126 12.01 3.17 3.09
C SER A 126 12.60 3.51 1.72
N GLY A 127 13.58 2.72 1.25
CA GLY A 127 14.14 2.85 -0.10
C GLY A 127 13.09 2.61 -1.19
N VAL A 128 12.34 1.51 -1.10
CA VAL A 128 11.26 1.21 -2.06
C VAL A 128 10.18 2.30 -2.05
N TRP A 129 9.83 2.81 -0.86
CA TRP A 129 8.91 3.94 -0.74
C TRP A 129 9.43 5.19 -1.46
N ALA A 130 10.68 5.56 -1.20
CA ALA A 130 11.29 6.74 -1.83
C ALA A 130 11.32 6.62 -3.36
N VAL A 131 11.70 5.46 -3.89
CA VAL A 131 11.68 5.19 -5.34
C VAL A 131 10.26 5.32 -5.90
N SER A 132 9.26 4.75 -5.21
CA SER A 132 7.86 4.87 -5.64
C SER A 132 7.38 6.32 -5.69
N THR A 133 7.77 7.14 -4.70
CA THR A 133 7.47 8.57 -4.66
C THR A 133 8.13 9.32 -5.81
N LEU A 134 9.39 9.00 -6.12
CA LEU A 134 10.12 9.60 -7.24
C LEU A 134 9.47 9.30 -8.59
N ILE A 135 8.88 8.12 -8.77
CA ILE A 135 8.11 7.81 -9.98
C ILE A 135 6.92 8.77 -10.14
N CYS A 136 6.12 8.98 -9.09
CA CYS A 136 5.00 9.92 -9.13
C CYS A 136 5.46 11.36 -9.40
N LEU A 137 6.55 11.79 -8.73
CA LEU A 137 7.14 13.11 -8.97
C LEU A 137 7.59 13.27 -10.43
N SER A 138 8.20 12.23 -11.01
CA SER A 138 8.64 12.25 -12.42
C SER A 138 7.46 12.41 -13.38
N LEU A 139 6.31 11.81 -13.09
CA LEU A 139 5.09 11.96 -13.91
C LEU A 139 4.56 13.39 -13.85
N PHE A 140 4.56 14.01 -12.66
CA PHE A 140 4.20 15.44 -12.55
C PHE A 140 5.16 16.33 -13.34
N VAL A 141 6.46 16.09 -13.26
CA VAL A 141 7.47 16.85 -14.02
C VAL A 141 7.26 16.68 -15.53
N GLN A 142 7.03 15.45 -15.98
CA GLN A 142 6.75 15.19 -17.40
C GLN A 142 5.47 15.88 -17.86
N ALA A 143 4.40 15.82 -17.06
CA ALA A 143 3.16 16.52 -17.35
C ALA A 143 3.35 18.04 -17.47
N ALA A 144 4.22 18.62 -16.63
CA ALA A 144 4.50 20.06 -16.63
C ALA A 144 5.38 20.52 -17.80
N LEU A 145 6.15 19.61 -18.41
CA LEU A 145 7.06 19.91 -19.52
C LEU A 145 6.46 19.60 -20.90
N GLN A 146 5.25 19.06 -20.92
CA GLN A 146 4.54 18.63 -22.12
C GLN A 146 3.83 19.79 -22.82
#